data_AF-A0A6H0WL57-F1
#
_entry.id   AF-A0A6H0WL57-F1
#
_cell.length_a   1.000
_cell.length_b   1.000
_cell.length_c   1.000
_cell.angle_alpha   90.00
_cell.angle_beta   90.00
_cell.angle_gamma   90.00
#
_symmetry.space_group_name_H-M   'P 1'
#
loop_
_entity.id
_entity.type
_entity.pdbx_description
1 polymer ?
#
loop_
_entity_poly.entity_id
_entity_poly.type
_entity_poly.pdbx_seq_one_letter_code
_entity_poly.pdbx_strand_id
1 'polypeptide(L)' 'MIKGMVKYELLKTSDGVLRLAEDTLCGGFSLGIRTLEGADWRYISDELGQLLIKELSNNHKDDGDNENQNSNC' A
#
# COMPACT_ATOMS: atom_id res chain seq x y z
N MET A 1 -12.13 -8.46 -6.61
CA MET A 1 -12.11 -7.18 -5.89
C MET A 1 -13.44 -7.03 -5.19
N ILE A 2 -13.46 -6.84 -3.86
CA ILE A 2 -14.68 -6.40 -3.19
C ILE A 2 -14.87 -4.95 -3.63
N LYS A 3 -16.03 -4.63 -4.21
CA LYS A 3 -16.37 -3.27 -4.63
C LYS A 3 -16.32 -2.40 -3.38
N GLY A 4 -15.49 -1.35 -3.38
CA GLY A 4 -15.37 -0.48 -2.21
C GLY A 4 -14.14 -0.64 -1.32
N MET A 5 -13.15 -1.46 -1.70
CA MET A 5 -11.96 -1.63 -0.86
C MET A 5 -10.67 -1.50 -1.68
N VAL A 6 -9.86 -0.48 -1.39
CA VAL A 6 -8.54 -0.28 -1.99
C VAL A 6 -7.49 -0.86 -1.05
N LYS A 7 -6.48 -1.55 -1.58
CA LYS A 7 -5.43 -2.21 -0.79
C LYS A 7 -4.06 -1.78 -1.27
N TYR A 8 -3.23 -1.33 -0.34
CA TYR A 8 -1.84 -0.94 -0.57
C TYR A 8 -0.94 -1.92 0.19
N GLU A 9 0.01 -2.55 -0.50
CA GLU A 9 1.02 -3.38 0.16
C GLU A 9 2.13 -2.47 0.70
N LEU A 10 2.33 -2.48 2.02
CA LEU A 10 3.32 -1.63 2.68
C LEU A 10 4.67 -2.33 2.77
N LEU A 11 4.66 -3.62 3.09
CA LEU A 11 5.85 -4.44 3.25
C LEU A 11 5.51 -5.89 2.94
N LYS A 12 6.41 -6.55 2.20
CA LYS A 12 6.31 -7.98 1.89
C LYS A 12 7.57 -8.68 2.37
N THR A 13 7.38 -9.76 3.10
CA THR A 13 8.45 -10.66 3.57
C THR A 13 8.21 -12.07 3.01
N SER A 14 9.09 -13.02 3.33
CA SER A 14 8.87 -14.44 2.99
C SER A 14 7.63 -15.01 3.67
N ASP A 15 7.28 -14.48 4.85
CA ASP A 15 6.30 -15.09 5.75
C ASP A 15 4.95 -14.36 5.74
N GLY A 16 4.88 -13.19 5.08
CA GLY A 16 3.65 -12.44 5.00
C GLY A 16 3.73 -11.07 4.33
N VAL A 17 2.62 -10.36 4.40
CA VAL A 17 2.44 -9.02 3.84
C VAL A 17 1.74 -8.13 4.86
N LEU A 18 2.29 -6.95 5.10
CA LEU A 18 1.61 -5.84 5.75
C LEU A 18 0.88 -5.01 4.69
N ARG A 19 -0.41 -4.79 4.88
CA ARG A 19 -1.27 -4.06 3.94
C ARG A 19 -2.05 -2.97 4.65
N LEU A 20 -2.22 -1.84 3.97
CA LEU A 20 -3.24 -0.86 4.28
C LEU A 20 -4.47 -1.16 3.43
N ALA A 21 -5.65 -1.14 4.05
CA ALA A 21 -6.91 -1.18 3.36
C ALA A 21 -7.74 0.06 3.66
N GLU A 22 -8.28 0.66 2.62
CA GLU A 22 -9.24 1.76 2.67
C GLU A 22 -10.61 1.21 2.30
N ASP A 23 -11.60 1.43 3.17
CA ASP A 23 -13.01 1.21 2.83
C ASP A 23 -13.57 2.49 2.20
N THR A 24 -13.78 2.45 0.89
CA THR A 24 -14.27 3.59 0.12
C THR A 24 -15.80 3.71 0.11
N LEU A 25 -16.53 2.78 0.74
CA LEU A 25 -17.98 2.83 0.85
C LEU A 25 -18.44 3.46 2.17
N CYS A 26 -17.83 3.05 3.27
CA CYS A 26 -18.17 3.53 4.61
C CYS A 26 -17.17 4.53 5.16
N GLY A 27 -16.03 4.71 4.48
CA GLY A 27 -14.89 5.43 5.01
C GLY A 27 -14.15 4.61 6.05
N GLY A 28 -12.86 4.93 6.22
CA GLY A 28 -12.03 4.35 7.26
C GLY A 28 -10.92 3.47 6.74
N PHE A 29 -9.96 3.23 7.63
CA PHE A 29 -8.70 2.59 7.30
C PHE A 29 -8.42 1.43 8.24
N SER A 30 -7.79 0.39 7.70
CA SER A 30 -7.34 -0.75 8.48
C SER A 30 -5.97 -1.21 8.02
N LEU A 31 -5.12 -1.56 8.98
CA LEU A 31 -3.87 -2.28 8.72
C LEU A 31 -4.11 -3.77 8.88
N GLY A 32 -3.67 -4.52 7.87
CA GLY A 32 -3.76 -5.97 7.84
C GLY A 32 -2.39 -6.60 7.79
N ILE A 33 -2.11 -7.51 8.71
CA ILE A 33 -0.97 -8.44 8.60
C ILE A 33 -1.53 -9.75 8.07
N ARG A 34 -1.04 -10.19 6.92
CA ARG A 34 -1.42 -11.48 6.32
C ARG A 34 -0.22 -12.41 6.25
N THR A 35 -0.29 -13.52 6.96
CA THR A 35 0.70 -14.60 6.93
C THR A 35 0.10 -15.85 6.27
N LEU A 36 0.87 -16.94 6.21
CA LEU A 36 0.36 -18.26 5.81
C LEU A 36 -0.65 -18.83 6.83
N GLU A 37 -0.53 -18.44 8.10
CA GLU A 37 -1.37 -18.92 9.20
C GLU A 37 -2.72 -18.18 9.28
N GLY A 38 -2.80 -16.96 8.76
CA GLY A 38 -4.03 -16.19 8.79
C GLY A 38 -3.86 -14.73 8.45
N ALA A 39 -4.87 -13.93 8.80
CA ALA A 39 -4.83 -12.49 8.68
C ALA A 39 -5.40 -11.82 9.93
N ASP A 40 -4.68 -10.84 10.48
CA ASP A 40 -5.17 -9.94 11.53
C ASP A 40 -5.36 -8.55 10.95
N TRP A 41 -6.45 -7.88 11.31
CA TRP A 41 -6.80 -6.55 10.85
C TRP A 41 -7.10 -5.64 12.03
N ARG A 42 -6.50 -4.45 12.03
CA ARG A 42 -6.71 -3.42 13.04
C ARG A 42 -7.16 -2.13 12.37
N TYR A 43 -8.27 -1.61 12.85
CA TYR A 43 -8.71 -0.26 12.49
C TYR A 43 -7.66 0.75 12.95
N ILE A 44 -7.41 1.74 12.09
CA ILE A 44 -6.56 2.88 12.40
C ILE A 44 -7.35 4.17 12.18
N SER A 45 -6.90 5.25 12.81
CA SER A 45 -7.47 6.58 12.60
C SER A 45 -7.36 7.02 11.15
N ASP A 46 -8.33 7.80 10.68
CA ASP A 46 -8.34 8.35 9.33
C ASP A 46 -7.10 9.19 9.02
N GLU A 47 -6.63 9.98 9.99
CA GLU A 47 -5.43 10.82 9.88
C GLU A 47 -4.19 9.97 9.54
N LEU A 48 -3.98 8.89 10.28
CA LEU A 48 -2.88 7.94 10.03
C LEU A 48 -3.04 7.25 8.67
N GLY A 49 -4.25 6.83 8.30
CA GLY A 49 -4.53 6.19 7.02
C GLY A 49 -4.18 7.10 5.83
N GLN A 50 -4.61 8.36 5.89
CA GLN A 50 -4.32 9.37 4.87
C GLN A 50 -2.82 9.69 4.78
N LEU A 51 -2.14 9.82 5.93
CA LEU A 51 -0.69 10.01 5.96
C LEU A 51 0.04 8.85 5.29
N LEU A 52 -0.33 7.61 5.59
CA LEU A 52 0.28 6.42 4.97
C LEU A 52 0.04 6.40 3.45
N ILE A 53 -1.18 6.68 2.97
CA ILE A 53 -1.46 6.75 1.52
C ILE A 53 -0.61 7.81 0.84
N LYS A 54 -0.47 8.98 1.45
CA LYS A 54 0.35 10.08 0.92
C LYS A 54 1.81 9.64 0.79
N GLU A 55 2.37 9.05 1.84
CA GLU A 55 3.75 8.57 1.82
C GLU A 55 3.95 7.46 0.77
N LEU A 56 3.04 6.49 0.67
CA LEU A 56 3.11 5.42 -0.33
C LEU A 56 2.99 5.95 -1.77
N SER A 57 2.10 6.90 -2.00
CA SER A 57 1.91 7.50 -3.33
C SER A 57 3.12 8.33 -3.77
N ASN A 58 3.85 8.93 -2.83
CA ASN A 58 5.09 9.66 -3.11
C ASN A 58 6.24 8.71 -3.43
N ASN A 59 6.35 7.56 -2.75
CA ASN A 59 7.36 6.55 -3.06
C ASN A 59 7.20 5.92 -4.46
N HIS A 60 6.00 5.97 -5.05
CA HIS A 60 5.75 5.46 -6.41
C HIS A 60 6.14 6.44 -7.53
N LYS A 61 6.55 7.68 -7.20
CA LYS A 61 6.92 8.71 -8.19
C LYS A 61 8.40 8.73 -8.56
N ASP A 62 9.26 7.94 -7.90
CA ASP A 62 10.71 7.90 -8.19
C ASP A 62 11.14 6.69 -9.06
N ASP A 63 10.21 5.82 -9.46
CA ASP A 63 10.48 4.67 -10.35
C ASP A 63 10.11 4.94 -11.82
N GLY A 64 10.10 6.21 -12.23
CA GLY A 64 9.78 6.63 -13.60
C GLY A 64 10.71 7.73 -14.07
N ASP A 65 11.88 7.33 -14.58
CA ASP A 65 12.60 7.89 -15.74
C ASP A 65 14.11 7.67 -15.59
N ASN A 66 14.57 6.47 -15.94
CA ASN A 66 15.95 6.28 -16.39
C ASN A 66 15.90 5.74 -17.83
N GLU A 67 15.36 6.58 -18.73
CA GLU A 67 15.53 6.38 -20.16
C GLU A 67 17.02 6.58 -20.52
N ASN A 68 17.67 5.42 -20.66
CA ASN A 68 18.88 5.16 -21.41
C ASN A 68 19.17 6.18 -22.53
N GLN A 69 20.02 7.18 -22.28
CA GLN A 69 20.74 7.91 -23.32
C GLN A 69 22.20 7.43 -23.38
N ASN A 70 22.38 6.19 -23.85
CA ASN A 70 23.64 5.79 -24.47
C ASN A 70 23.72 6.43 -25.86
N SER A 71 24.21 7.66 -25.92
CA SER A 71 24.63 8.32 -27.16
C SER A 71 25.97 7.71 -27.59
N ASN A 72 25.90 6.58 -28.28
CA ASN A 72 27.06 5.90 -28.86
C ASN A 72 27.36 6.54 -30.24
N CYS A 73 28.53 7.18 -30.33
CA CYS A 73 29.33 7.57 -31.52
C CYS A 73 28.67 8.34 -32.67
#